data_AF-A0ABC8T578-F1
#
_entry.id   AF-A0ABC8T578-F1
#
_cell.length_a   1.000
_cell.length_b   1.000
_cell.length_c   1.000
_cell.angle_alpha   90.00
_cell.angle_beta   90.00
_cell.angle_gamma   90.00
#
_symmetry.space_group_name_H-M   'P 1'
#
loop_
_entity.id
_entity.type
_entity.pdbx_description
1 polymer ?
#
loop_
_entity_poly.entity_id
_entity_poly.type
_entity_poly.pdbx_seq_one_letter_code
_entity_poly.pdbx_strand_id
1 'polypeptide(L)'
;MRGMATMTLDGNLSLQISKDPQKHRVVTEEIDGLIRVYNDGHVERFQIVPCVTSILPPEFGVNSGDIVIDKLSKIWARFYVPKYHGKKIPLLVYFHGGGFCVGSAAWSCYHDFLAKLAAGANCIIMSVNYSLAPENPLPAAYEDGFKALMWIKQQALSGVTDHQWWSSHCNFCNIFLAGDSAGASIAYNVALRIGDAAPPL
;
A
#
# COMPACT_ATOMS: atom_id res chain seq x y z
N MET A 1 -32.33 -38.39 -48.62
CA MET A 1 -33.71 -38.16 -48.14
C MET A 1 -33.67 -37.01 -47.16
N ARG A 2 -34.46 -35.97 -47.43
CA ARG A 2 -34.55 -34.72 -46.67
C ARG A 2 -35.38 -34.94 -45.41
N GLY A 3 -34.88 -34.56 -44.24
CA GLY A 3 -35.68 -34.43 -43.02
C GLY A 3 -36.40 -33.08 -43.01
N MET A 4 -37.72 -33.10 -42.95
CA MET A 4 -38.57 -31.91 -42.86
C MET A 4 -38.42 -31.24 -41.50
N ALA A 5 -38.20 -29.92 -41.51
CA ALA A 5 -38.38 -29.06 -40.34
C ALA A 5 -39.80 -28.49 -40.37
N THR A 6 -40.56 -28.69 -39.29
CA THR A 6 -41.89 -28.12 -39.11
C THR A 6 -41.74 -26.68 -38.59
N MET A 7 -42.29 -25.71 -39.31
CA MET A 7 -42.34 -24.31 -38.90
C MET A 7 -43.75 -23.99 -38.37
N THR A 8 -43.84 -23.60 -37.10
CA THR A 8 -44.99 -22.88 -36.55
C THR A 8 -44.57 -21.43 -36.32
N LEU A 9 -45.23 -20.50 -37.03
CA LEU A 9 -45.09 -19.05 -36.82
C LEU A 9 -46.06 -18.62 -35.72
N ASP A 10 -45.52 -18.10 -34.62
CA ASP A 10 -46.27 -17.24 -33.71
C ASP A 10 -45.83 -15.78 -33.91
N GLY A 11 -46.83 -14.94 -34.18
CA GLY A 11 -46.70 -13.55 -34.61
C GLY A 11 -46.48 -12.58 -33.44
N ASN A 12 -45.28 -12.59 -32.87
CA ASN A 12 -44.79 -11.49 -32.04
C ASN A 12 -43.32 -11.20 -32.36
N LEU A 13 -43.08 -10.20 -33.22
CA LEU A 13 -41.75 -9.61 -33.39
C LEU A 13 -41.36 -8.86 -32.12
N SER A 14 -40.77 -9.59 -31.17
CA SER A 14 -39.85 -9.01 -30.21
C SER A 14 -38.51 -9.71 -30.42
N LEU A 15 -37.53 -8.95 -30.91
CA LEU A 15 -36.13 -9.35 -30.88
C LEU A 15 -35.73 -9.49 -29.41
N GLN A 16 -35.91 -10.69 -28.84
CA GLN A 16 -35.25 -11.03 -27.60
C GLN A 16 -33.77 -11.20 -27.91
N ILE A 17 -33.03 -10.09 -27.84
CA ILE A 17 -31.60 -10.13 -27.63
C ILE A 17 -31.42 -10.74 -26.24
N SER A 18 -31.21 -12.06 -26.20
CA SER A 18 -30.62 -12.73 -25.06
C SER A 18 -29.21 -12.17 -24.85
N LYS A 19 -29.11 -11.03 -24.17
CA LYS A 19 -27.91 -10.68 -23.42
C LYS A 19 -27.91 -11.60 -22.21
N ASP A 20 -27.24 -12.74 -22.34
CA ASP A 20 -26.62 -13.34 -21.16
C ASP A 20 -25.16 -12.87 -21.13
N PRO A 21 -24.82 -11.79 -20.40
CA PRO A 21 -23.44 -11.39 -20.21
C PRO A 21 -22.91 -11.95 -18.88
N GLN A 22 -23.32 -13.13 -18.42
CA GLN A 22 -22.57 -13.82 -17.37
C GLN A 22 -21.46 -14.66 -18.00
N LYS A 23 -20.39 -13.99 -18.44
CA LYS A 23 -19.06 -14.62 -18.33
C LYS A 23 -18.93 -15.03 -16.86
N HIS A 24 -19.10 -16.32 -16.57
CA HIS A 24 -18.95 -16.82 -15.21
C HIS A 24 -17.58 -16.39 -14.71
N ARG A 25 -17.54 -15.63 -13.61
CA ARG A 25 -16.30 -15.28 -12.94
C ARG A 25 -15.71 -16.57 -12.41
N VAL A 26 -14.61 -17.02 -13.03
CA VAL A 26 -13.91 -18.24 -12.62
C VAL A 26 -12.66 -17.82 -11.87
N VAL A 27 -12.49 -18.37 -10.67
CA VAL A 27 -11.25 -18.19 -9.90
C VAL A 27 -10.12 -18.87 -10.66
N THR A 28 -9.09 -18.09 -11.02
CA THR A 28 -7.88 -18.58 -11.71
C THR A 28 -6.74 -18.85 -10.75
N GLU A 29 -6.64 -18.04 -9.69
CA GLU A 29 -5.65 -18.21 -8.63
C GLU A 29 -6.31 -17.93 -7.28
N GLU A 30 -5.94 -18.71 -6.27
CA GLU A 30 -6.43 -18.56 -4.91
C GLU A 30 -5.34 -18.90 -3.91
N ILE A 31 -5.23 -18.06 -2.89
CA ILE A 31 -4.61 -18.42 -1.62
C ILE A 31 -5.74 -18.35 -0.60
N ASP A 32 -6.14 -19.53 -0.11
CA ASP A 32 -7.32 -19.68 0.73
C ASP A 32 -7.28 -18.73 1.94
N GLY A 33 -8.39 -18.04 2.17
CA GLY A 33 -8.54 -17.03 3.21
C GLY A 33 -7.77 -15.71 2.99
N LEU A 34 -7.01 -15.55 1.90
CA LEU A 34 -6.17 -14.37 1.64
C LEU A 34 -6.59 -13.55 0.42
N ILE A 35 -6.60 -14.19 -0.75
CA ILE A 35 -6.83 -13.52 -2.03
C ILE A 35 -7.41 -14.50 -3.05
N ARG A 36 -8.36 -14.02 -3.85
CA ARG A 36 -8.87 -14.69 -5.06
C ARG A 36 -8.67 -13.79 -6.27
N VAL A 37 -8.14 -14.36 -7.34
CA VAL A 37 -7.98 -13.71 -8.63
C VAL A 37 -8.91 -14.40 -9.61
N TYR A 38 -9.68 -13.61 -10.36
CA TYR A 38 -10.64 -14.10 -11.32
C TYR A 38 -10.15 -13.90 -12.76
N ASN A 39 -10.65 -14.72 -13.68
CA ASN A 39 -10.31 -14.68 -15.11
C ASN A 39 -10.62 -13.34 -15.82
N ASP A 40 -11.48 -12.50 -15.24
CA ASP A 40 -11.81 -11.16 -15.73
C ASP A 40 -10.87 -10.07 -15.20
N GLY A 41 -9.85 -10.44 -14.41
CA GLY A 41 -8.92 -9.54 -13.74
C GLY A 41 -9.45 -8.95 -12.43
N HIS A 42 -10.65 -9.32 -11.99
CA HIS A 42 -11.13 -8.95 -10.67
C HIS A 42 -10.28 -9.62 -9.58
N VAL A 43 -10.00 -8.87 -8.52
CA VAL A 43 -9.25 -9.35 -7.36
C VAL A 43 -10.10 -9.12 -6.12
N GLU A 44 -10.33 -10.19 -5.38
CA GLU A 44 -10.98 -10.17 -4.08
C GLU A 44 -9.95 -10.43 -3.00
N ARG A 45 -9.85 -9.54 -2.01
CA ARG A 45 -8.97 -9.69 -0.85
C ARG A 45 -9.83 -9.84 0.39
N PHE A 46 -9.59 -10.89 1.16
CA PHE A 46 -10.34 -11.13 2.39
C PHE A 46 -9.84 -10.20 3.49
N GLN A 47 -10.76 -9.66 4.29
CA GLN A 47 -10.43 -8.81 5.43
C GLN A 47 -9.99 -9.64 6.63
N ILE A 48 -8.74 -10.11 6.60
CA ILE A 48 -8.12 -10.83 7.73
C ILE A 48 -7.77 -9.86 8.87
N VAL A 49 -7.38 -8.64 8.50
CA VAL A 49 -7.02 -7.58 9.44
C VAL A 49 -7.83 -6.33 9.09
N PRO A 50 -8.55 -5.72 10.06
CA PRO A 50 -9.31 -4.51 9.80
C PRO A 50 -8.39 -3.32 9.56
N CYS A 51 -8.77 -2.46 8.60
CA CYS A 51 -8.17 -1.14 8.45
C CYS A 51 -8.75 -0.18 9.50
N VAL A 52 -7.90 0.65 10.09
CA VAL A 52 -8.28 1.66 11.09
C VAL A 52 -7.91 3.07 10.62
N THR A 53 -8.59 4.07 11.17
CA THR A 53 -8.24 5.48 10.94
C THR A 53 -6.87 5.79 11.55
N SER A 54 -6.29 6.95 11.21
CA SER A 54 -5.01 7.37 11.79
C SER A 54 -5.15 7.91 13.22
N ILE A 55 -6.25 7.67 13.92
CA ILE A 55 -6.48 8.20 15.27
C ILE A 55 -5.91 7.20 16.28
N LEU A 56 -4.94 7.66 17.07
CA LEU A 56 -4.39 6.90 18.17
C LEU A 56 -5.00 7.34 19.52
N PRO A 57 -5.15 6.39 20.45
CA PRO A 57 -5.44 6.74 21.83
C PRO A 57 -4.34 7.62 22.46
N PRO A 58 -4.68 8.63 23.29
CA PRO A 58 -3.70 9.58 23.83
C PRO A 58 -2.56 8.93 24.64
N GLU A 59 -2.79 7.76 25.23
CA GLU A 59 -1.82 6.99 26.01
C GLU A 59 -0.59 6.53 25.22
N PHE A 60 -0.69 6.42 23.89
CA PHE A 60 0.47 6.10 23.05
C PHE A 60 1.49 7.23 23.04
N GLY A 61 1.09 8.47 23.34
CA GLY A 61 1.98 9.62 23.28
C GLY A 61 2.55 9.88 21.88
N VAL A 62 1.83 9.45 20.84
CA VAL A 62 2.22 9.51 19.43
C VAL A 62 1.08 10.14 18.64
N ASN A 63 1.41 11.13 17.82
CA ASN A 63 0.50 11.68 16.83
C ASN A 63 0.60 10.86 15.54
N SER A 64 -0.53 10.56 14.91
CA SER A 64 -0.54 9.88 13.61
C SER A 64 -1.44 10.55 12.59
N GLY A 65 -1.06 10.42 11.33
CA GLY A 65 -1.75 11.05 10.21
C GLY A 65 -1.35 10.46 8.87
N ASP A 66 -2.28 10.48 7.92
CA ASP A 66 -2.07 9.96 6.57
C ASP A 66 -1.68 11.08 5.61
N ILE A 67 -0.65 10.86 4.80
CA ILE A 67 -0.15 11.81 3.80
C ILE A 67 -0.09 11.12 2.45
N VAL A 68 -0.68 11.75 1.44
CA VAL A 68 -0.55 11.33 0.04
C VAL A 68 0.82 11.74 -0.48
N ILE A 69 1.59 10.76 -0.95
CA ILE A 69 2.95 10.92 -1.47
C ILE A 69 2.90 11.20 -2.97
N ASP A 70 2.15 10.39 -3.71
CA ASP A 70 1.94 10.55 -5.14
C ASP A 70 0.48 10.24 -5.48
N LYS A 71 -0.21 11.23 -6.03
CA LYS A 71 -1.62 11.10 -6.44
C LYS A 71 -1.79 10.17 -7.64
N LEU A 72 -0.83 10.14 -8.56
CA LEU A 72 -0.94 9.35 -9.79
C LEU A 72 -0.76 7.86 -9.49
N SER A 73 0.31 7.50 -8.77
CA SER A 73 0.56 6.13 -8.35
C SER A 73 -0.25 5.74 -7.10
N LYS A 74 -1.08 6.64 -6.56
CA LYS A 74 -1.91 6.45 -5.35
C LYS A 74 -1.12 6.00 -4.12
N ILE A 75 0.15 6.40 -4.04
CA ILE A 75 1.01 6.08 -2.90
C ILE A 75 0.67 7.07 -1.78
N TRP A 76 0.46 6.54 -0.59
CA TRP A 76 0.31 7.32 0.62
C TRP A 76 1.07 6.64 1.75
N ALA A 77 1.32 7.35 2.84
CA ALA A 77 1.90 6.77 4.04
C ALA A 77 1.20 7.27 5.30
N ARG A 78 1.16 6.42 6.31
CA ARG A 78 0.78 6.80 7.67
C ARG A 78 2.03 7.17 8.45
N PHE A 79 2.03 8.36 9.00
CA PHE A 79 3.10 8.85 9.86
C PHE A 79 2.76 8.62 11.33
N TYR A 80 3.78 8.33 12.12
CA TYR A 80 3.75 8.22 13.57
C TYR A 80 4.85 9.11 14.14
N VAL A 81 4.46 10.12 14.91
CA VAL A 81 5.36 11.14 15.46
C VAL A 81 5.24 11.11 16.97
N PRO A 82 6.26 10.60 17.70
CA PRO A 82 6.26 10.66 19.15
C PRO A 82 6.37 12.11 19.64
N LYS A 83 6.01 12.33 20.90
CA LYS A 83 6.14 13.66 21.54
C LYS A 83 7.56 14.22 21.39
N TYR A 84 7.64 15.49 21.02
CA TYR A 84 8.91 16.18 20.82
C TYR A 84 9.58 16.50 22.15
N HIS A 85 10.86 16.15 22.28
CA HIS A 85 11.67 16.38 23.48
C HIS A 85 12.81 17.38 23.25
N GLY A 86 12.67 18.31 22.30
CA GLY A 86 13.64 19.39 22.08
C GLY A 86 14.81 19.05 21.15
N LYS A 87 14.87 17.83 20.59
CA LYS A 87 15.86 17.42 19.59
C LYS A 87 15.19 16.72 18.42
N LYS A 88 15.71 16.95 17.22
CA LYS A 88 15.31 16.22 16.02
C LYS A 88 15.66 14.73 16.17
N ILE A 89 14.75 13.86 15.77
CA ILE A 89 14.82 12.40 15.94
C ILE A 89 14.89 11.68 14.59
N PRO A 90 15.44 10.45 14.52
CA PRO A 90 15.57 9.70 13.27
C PRO A 90 14.22 9.38 12.63
N LEU A 91 14.25 9.09 11.32
CA LEU A 91 13.10 8.64 10.53
C LEU A 91 13.27 7.17 10.15
N LEU A 92 12.25 6.37 10.43
CA LEU A 92 12.13 4.99 9.97
C LEU A 92 11.07 4.92 8.86
N VAL A 93 11.46 4.49 7.67
CA VAL A 93 10.53 4.17 6.59
C VAL A 93 10.19 2.70 6.68
N TYR A 94 8.92 2.40 6.92
CA TYR A 94 8.42 1.05 7.14
C TYR A 94 7.57 0.57 5.98
N PHE A 95 7.81 -0.66 5.52
CA PHE A 95 7.01 -1.35 4.53
C PHE A 95 6.35 -2.57 5.16
N HIS A 96 5.02 -2.64 5.09
CA HIS A 96 4.27 -3.77 5.65
C HIS A 96 4.49 -5.07 4.86
N GLY A 97 4.38 -6.21 5.54
CA GLY A 97 4.28 -7.52 4.91
C GLY A 97 2.92 -7.77 4.23
N GLY A 98 2.75 -9.01 3.74
CA GLY A 98 1.53 -9.42 3.00
C GLY A 98 1.80 -10.05 1.63
N GLY A 99 3.01 -10.57 1.41
CA GLY A 99 3.35 -11.29 0.18
C GLY A 99 3.25 -10.46 -1.10
N PHE A 100 3.33 -9.13 -1.00
CA PHE A 100 3.05 -8.16 -2.07
C PHE A 100 1.59 -8.12 -2.56
N CYS A 101 0.74 -9.03 -2.10
CA CYS A 101 -0.61 -9.19 -2.61
C CYS A 101 -1.68 -8.65 -1.65
N VAL A 102 -1.38 -8.57 -0.36
CA VAL A 102 -2.26 -8.01 0.67
C VAL A 102 -1.49 -7.08 1.61
N GLY A 103 -2.20 -6.47 2.55
CA GLY A 103 -1.62 -5.56 3.52
C GLY A 103 -2.08 -4.13 3.31
N SER A 104 -1.91 -3.31 4.35
CA SER A 104 -2.07 -1.87 4.26
C SER A 104 -1.33 -1.21 5.41
N ALA A 105 -0.86 0.02 5.19
CA ALA A 105 -0.38 0.87 6.29
C ALA A 105 -1.50 1.19 7.32
N ALA A 106 -2.77 0.99 6.96
CA ALA A 106 -3.92 1.16 7.85
C ALA A 106 -4.32 -0.11 8.63
N TRP A 107 -3.70 -1.27 8.39
CA TRP A 107 -4.04 -2.49 9.15
C TRP A 107 -3.79 -2.29 10.64
N SER A 108 -4.77 -2.66 11.47
CA SER A 108 -4.73 -2.45 12.93
C SER A 108 -3.49 -3.03 13.59
N CYS A 109 -3.02 -4.20 13.15
CA CYS A 109 -1.82 -4.83 13.71
C CYS A 109 -0.56 -3.99 13.49
N TYR A 110 -0.36 -3.42 12.30
CA TYR A 110 0.74 -2.50 12.03
C TYR A 110 0.52 -1.15 12.70
N HIS A 111 -0.72 -0.68 12.78
CA HIS A 111 -1.03 0.59 13.44
C HIS A 111 -0.59 0.61 14.89
N ASP A 112 -1.00 -0.39 15.67
CA ASP A 112 -0.65 -0.50 17.09
C ASP A 112 0.84 -0.78 17.30
N PHE A 113 1.42 -1.64 16.45
CA PHE A 113 2.83 -1.99 16.50
C PHE A 113 3.72 -0.76 16.24
N LEU A 114 3.46 -0.03 15.16
CA LEU A 114 4.29 1.10 14.75
C LEU A 114 4.10 2.29 15.68
N ALA A 115 2.91 2.51 16.26
CA ALA A 115 2.74 3.52 17.30
C ALA A 115 3.60 3.22 18.53
N LYS A 116 3.60 1.96 19.03
CA LYS A 116 4.46 1.54 20.15
C LYS A 116 5.93 1.62 19.80
N LEU A 117 6.31 1.23 18.59
CA LEU A 117 7.69 1.30 18.11
C LEU A 117 8.19 2.74 18.03
N ALA A 118 7.39 3.66 17.49
CA ALA A 118 7.74 5.08 17.39
C ALA A 118 8.00 5.70 18.76
N ALA A 119 7.14 5.39 19.74
CA ALA A 119 7.31 5.83 21.13
C ALA A 119 8.55 5.19 21.79
N GLY A 120 8.69 3.86 21.70
CA GLY A 120 9.76 3.12 22.38
C GLY A 120 11.16 3.35 21.81
N ALA A 121 11.27 3.52 20.49
CA ALA A 121 12.53 3.80 19.80
C ALA A 121 12.82 5.31 19.67
N ASN A 122 11.88 6.18 20.05
CA ASN A 122 11.95 7.63 19.90
C ASN A 122 12.34 8.05 18.48
N CYS A 123 11.57 7.55 17.49
CA CYS A 123 11.77 7.85 16.07
C CYS A 123 10.44 8.20 15.41
N ILE A 124 10.51 9.00 14.34
CA ILE A 124 9.36 9.18 13.44
C ILE A 124 9.27 7.93 12.57
N ILE A 125 8.07 7.41 12.36
CA ILE A 125 7.85 6.30 11.42
C ILE A 125 6.95 6.76 10.28
N MET A 126 7.37 6.46 9.05
CA MET A 126 6.57 6.60 7.83
C MET A 126 6.24 5.21 7.30
N SER A 127 5.01 4.75 7.52
CA SER A 127 4.52 3.46 7.04
C SER A 127 3.93 3.61 5.64
N VAL A 128 4.62 3.11 4.62
CA VAL A 128 4.24 3.28 3.22
C VAL A 128 3.15 2.28 2.84
N ASN A 129 2.06 2.78 2.24
CA ASN A 129 1.03 1.96 1.62
C ASN A 129 1.31 1.84 0.12
N TYR A 130 2.10 0.83 -0.24
CA TYR A 130 2.59 0.58 -1.59
C TYR A 130 1.57 -0.19 -2.45
N SER A 131 1.77 -0.22 -3.77
CA SER A 131 0.89 -0.93 -4.71
C SER A 131 0.99 -2.44 -4.58
N LEU A 132 -0.16 -3.12 -4.64
CA LEU A 132 -0.25 -4.57 -4.49
C LEU A 132 -0.39 -5.29 -5.83
N ALA A 133 0.14 -6.51 -5.88
CA ALA A 133 -0.14 -7.50 -6.90
C ALA A 133 -1.51 -8.15 -6.67
N PRO A 134 -2.17 -8.69 -7.73
CA PRO A 134 -1.68 -8.77 -9.11
C PRO A 134 -1.93 -7.52 -9.97
N GLU A 135 -2.68 -6.52 -9.49
CA GLU A 135 -2.98 -5.30 -10.26
C GLU A 135 -1.72 -4.51 -10.60
N ASN A 136 -0.73 -4.54 -9.68
CA ASN A 136 0.58 -3.92 -9.86
C ASN A 136 1.66 -4.94 -9.46
N PRO A 137 2.06 -5.84 -10.37
CA PRO A 137 3.07 -6.84 -10.07
C PRO A 137 4.43 -6.18 -9.82
N LEU A 138 5.37 -6.94 -9.24
CA LEU A 138 6.76 -6.49 -9.13
C LEU A 138 7.31 -6.11 -10.51
N PRO A 139 8.08 -5.02 -10.62
CA PRO A 139 8.74 -4.27 -9.55
C PRO A 139 7.94 -3.09 -8.95
N ALA A 140 6.63 -2.97 -9.18
CA ALA A 140 5.85 -1.79 -8.77
C ALA A 140 6.02 -1.40 -7.29
N ALA A 141 5.97 -2.37 -6.37
CA ALA A 141 6.19 -2.12 -4.94
C ALA A 141 7.58 -1.56 -4.61
N TYR A 142 8.62 -1.97 -5.37
CA TYR A 142 9.98 -1.43 -5.22
C TYR A 142 10.09 0.00 -5.76
N GLU A 143 9.43 0.28 -6.88
CA GLU A 143 9.34 1.63 -7.43
C GLU A 143 8.60 2.58 -6.49
N ASP A 144 7.53 2.13 -5.85
CA ASP A 144 6.77 2.92 -4.88
C ASP A 144 7.60 3.21 -3.63
N GLY A 145 8.36 2.24 -3.14
CA GLY A 145 9.31 2.46 -2.04
C GLY A 145 10.41 3.46 -2.39
N PHE A 146 10.94 3.41 -3.61
CA PHE A 146 11.92 4.40 -4.08
C PHE A 146 11.29 5.80 -4.23
N LYS A 147 10.08 5.91 -4.79
CA LYS A 147 9.33 7.17 -4.88
C LYS A 147 9.08 7.78 -3.49
N ALA A 148 8.73 6.96 -2.50
CA ALA A 148 8.55 7.41 -1.12
C ALA A 148 9.83 8.05 -0.55
N LEU A 149 11.01 7.47 -0.83
CA LEU A 149 12.28 8.07 -0.40
C LEU A 149 12.65 9.33 -1.17
N MET A 150 12.38 9.39 -2.47
CA MET A 150 12.58 10.63 -3.24
C MET A 150 11.66 11.75 -2.74
N TRP A 151 10.43 11.41 -2.35
CA TRP A 151 9.52 12.35 -1.71
C TRP A 151 10.09 12.84 -0.37
N ILE A 152 10.62 11.96 0.50
CA ILE A 152 11.30 12.36 1.74
C ILE A 152 12.46 13.33 1.47
N LYS A 153 13.29 13.04 0.46
CA LYS A 153 14.40 13.92 0.05
C LYS A 153 13.89 15.30 -0.35
N GLN A 154 12.77 15.38 -1.07
CA GLN A 154 12.15 16.67 -1.41
C GLN A 154 11.67 17.41 -0.16
N GLN A 155 11.01 16.73 0.79
CA GLN A 155 10.58 17.34 2.05
C GLN A 155 11.75 17.90 2.85
N ALA A 156 12.91 17.23 2.85
CA ALA A 156 14.12 17.70 3.51
C ALA A 156 14.68 18.99 2.89
N LEU A 157 14.57 19.14 1.56
CA LEU A 157 15.11 20.28 0.82
C LEU A 157 14.17 21.49 0.81
N SER A 158 12.86 21.27 0.87
CA SER A 158 11.87 22.33 0.64
C SER A 158 11.73 23.35 1.78
N GLY A 159 12.30 23.10 2.98
CA GLY A 159 12.43 24.07 4.09
C GLY A 159 11.12 24.52 4.77
N VAL A 160 10.04 24.70 4.02
CA VAL A 160 8.68 25.03 4.45
C VAL A 160 7.70 24.17 3.65
N THR A 161 7.01 23.26 4.33
CA THR A 161 6.04 22.32 3.74
C THR A 161 4.79 22.29 4.61
N ASP A 162 3.62 21.99 4.06
CA ASP A 162 2.37 21.76 4.83
C ASP A 162 2.48 20.59 5.84
N HIS A 163 3.60 19.89 5.83
CA HIS A 163 3.90 18.73 6.66
C HIS A 163 4.83 19.02 7.85
N GLN A 164 4.91 20.29 8.28
CA GLN A 164 5.73 20.73 9.42
C GLN A 164 5.48 19.96 10.72
N TRP A 165 4.27 19.42 10.92
CA TRP A 165 3.90 18.67 12.12
C TRP A 165 4.77 17.43 12.38
N TRP A 166 5.40 16.86 11.34
CA TRP A 166 6.40 15.80 11.48
C TRP A 166 7.78 16.24 11.00
N SER A 167 7.87 16.99 9.89
CA SER A 167 9.15 17.30 9.25
C SER A 167 10.04 18.22 10.08
N SER A 168 9.45 19.09 10.92
CA SER A 168 10.21 19.95 11.84
C SER A 168 10.91 19.15 12.96
N HIS A 169 10.38 17.98 13.31
CA HIS A 169 10.94 17.08 14.33
C HIS A 169 11.91 16.05 13.75
N CYS A 170 11.99 15.95 12.42
CA CYS A 170 12.76 14.93 11.72
C CYS A 170 14.25 15.33 11.58
N ASN A 171 15.15 14.41 11.92
CA ASN A 171 16.54 14.45 11.50
C ASN A 171 16.70 13.69 10.18
N PHE A 172 16.64 14.40 9.07
CA PHE A 172 16.78 13.83 7.72
C PHE A 172 18.18 13.25 7.41
N CYS A 173 19.17 13.44 8.28
CA CYS A 173 20.48 12.78 8.15
C CYS A 173 20.46 11.33 8.69
N ASN A 174 19.40 10.93 9.40
CA ASN A 174 19.30 9.63 10.04
C ASN A 174 18.00 8.93 9.59
N ILE A 175 18.03 8.38 8.37
CA ILE A 175 16.92 7.65 7.76
C ILE A 175 17.25 6.16 7.76
N PHE A 176 16.34 5.35 8.27
CA PHE A 176 16.43 3.89 8.29
C PHE A 176 15.30 3.29 7.45
N LEU A 177 15.57 2.16 6.80
CA LEU A 177 14.56 1.38 6.07
C LEU A 177 14.28 0.09 6.83
N ALA A 178 13.01 -0.27 6.97
CA ALA A 178 12.59 -1.52 7.59
C ALA A 178 11.29 -2.04 6.97
N GLY A 179 11.01 -3.30 7.26
CA GLY A 179 9.76 -3.95 6.91
C GLY A 179 9.79 -5.40 7.37
N ASP A 180 8.64 -6.06 7.29
CA ASP A 180 8.50 -7.48 7.60
C ASP A 180 8.10 -8.26 6.35
N SER A 181 8.52 -9.52 6.24
CA SER A 181 8.15 -10.39 5.10
C SER A 181 8.44 -9.72 3.74
N ALA A 182 7.45 -9.62 2.85
CA ALA A 182 7.55 -8.88 1.58
C ALA A 182 8.02 -7.42 1.77
N GLY A 183 7.62 -6.76 2.84
CA GLY A 183 8.07 -5.41 3.17
C GLY A 183 9.57 -5.33 3.45
N ALA A 184 10.17 -6.36 4.07
CA ALA A 184 11.61 -6.45 4.25
C ALA A 184 12.34 -6.54 2.89
N SER A 185 11.78 -7.30 1.95
CA SER A 185 12.29 -7.37 0.57
C SER A 185 12.20 -6.01 -0.14
N ILE A 186 11.14 -5.22 0.08
CA ILE A 186 11.05 -3.85 -0.45
C ILE A 186 12.15 -2.98 0.15
N ALA A 187 12.27 -2.95 1.48
CA ALA A 187 13.30 -2.17 2.18
C ALA A 187 14.71 -2.48 1.65
N TYR A 188 15.02 -3.77 1.48
CA TYR A 188 16.30 -4.23 0.95
C TYR A 188 16.57 -3.75 -0.49
N ASN A 189 15.63 -3.97 -1.43
CA ASN A 189 15.80 -3.58 -2.83
C ASN A 189 15.89 -2.05 -2.99
N VAL A 190 15.12 -1.31 -2.20
CA VAL A 190 15.18 0.15 -2.18
C VAL A 190 16.54 0.65 -1.66
N ALA A 191 17.08 0.00 -0.61
CA ALA A 191 18.41 0.33 -0.08
C ALA A 191 19.51 0.13 -1.13
N LEU A 192 19.50 -1.02 -1.82
CA LEU A 192 20.45 -1.33 -2.90
C LEU A 192 20.43 -0.26 -3.98
N ARG A 193 19.23 0.10 -4.46
CA ARG A 193 19.07 1.10 -5.52
C ARG A 193 19.62 2.48 -5.14
N ILE A 194 19.54 2.85 -3.86
CA ILE A 194 20.13 4.12 -3.38
C ILE A 194 21.66 4.01 -3.30
N GLY A 195 22.17 2.86 -2.84
CA GLY A 195 23.60 2.59 -2.79
C GLY A 195 24.25 2.65 -4.18
N ASP A 196 23.60 2.06 -5.19
CA ASP A 196 24.08 2.06 -6.58
C ASP A 196 23.95 3.45 -7.25
N ALA A 197 23.02 4.28 -6.81
CA ALA A 197 22.82 5.64 -7.30
C ALA A 197 23.75 6.68 -6.64
N ALA A 198 24.48 6.30 -5.58
CA ALA A 198 25.51 7.13 -4.98
C ALA A 198 26.86 6.87 -5.67
N PRO A 199 27.70 7.90 -5.92
CA PRO A 199 29.08 7.65 -6.34
C PRO A 199 29.78 6.79 -5.26
N PRO A 200 30.67 5.86 -5.65
CA PRO A 200 31.43 5.07 -4.68
C PRO A 200 32.20 6.01 -3.74
N LEU A 201 32.22 5.64 -2.45
CA LEU A 201 32.87 6.36 -1.35
C LEU A 201 34.32 6.76 -1.66
#